data_AF-A0A259CBT9-F1
#
_entry.id   AF-A0A259CBT9-F1
#
_cell.length_a   1.000
_cell.length_b   1.000
_cell.length_c   1.000
_cell.angle_alpha   90.00
_cell.angle_beta   90.00
_cell.angle_gamma   90.00
#
_symmetry.space_group_name_H-M   'P 1'
#
loop_
_entity.id
_entity.type
_entity.pdbx_description
1 polymer ?
#
loop_
_entity_poly.entity_id
_entity_poly.type
_entity_poly.pdbx_seq_one_letter_code
_entity_poly.pdbx_strand_id
1 'polypeptide(L)'
;MSTSPSKIELIQPDDWHLHIRDGDVMKDVLADTARQFARAIIMPNLKPPVTTVDLAKAYRARIQLNLKAMGISSFTPLMTLY
;
A
#
# COMPACT_ATOMS: atom_id res chain seq x y z
N MET A 1 34.20 -10.95 19.22
CA MET A 1 34.12 -9.78 18.32
C MET A 1 32.65 -9.44 18.15
N SER A 2 32.15 -8.38 18.78
CA SER A 2 30.77 -7.92 18.57
C SER A 2 30.72 -7.20 17.23
N THR A 3 30.17 -7.83 16.20
CA THR A 3 29.94 -7.16 14.91
C THR A 3 28.69 -6.30 15.04
N SER A 4 28.87 -5.02 15.38
CA SER A 4 27.77 -4.06 15.29
C SER A 4 27.27 -4.03 13.84
N PRO A 5 25.96 -4.16 13.59
CA PRO A 5 25.43 -4.18 12.23
C PRO A 5 25.74 -2.86 11.51
N SER A 6 26.18 -2.95 10.26
CA SER A 6 26.35 -1.79 9.38
C SER A 6 24.99 -1.13 9.12
N LYS A 7 24.90 0.19 9.30
CA LYS A 7 23.67 0.97 9.13
C LYS A 7 23.66 1.71 7.79
N ILE A 8 22.52 1.69 7.10
CA ILE A 8 22.25 2.52 5.92
C ILE A 8 21.04 3.40 6.22
N GLU A 9 21.12 4.68 5.88
CA GLU A 9 20.01 5.64 5.95
C GLU A 9 19.59 6.04 4.53
N LEU A 10 18.29 5.99 4.25
CA LEU A 10 17.69 6.35 2.97
C LEU A 10 16.56 7.34 3.21
N ILE A 11 16.30 8.21 2.23
CA ILE A 11 15.04 8.94 2.16
C ILE A 11 13.91 7.91 2.07
N GLN A 12 12.78 8.17 2.73
CA GLN A 12 11.64 7.24 2.74
C GLN A 12 11.26 6.87 1.28
N PRO A 13 11.32 5.58 0.91
CA PRO A 13 11.09 5.16 -0.46
C PRO A 13 9.59 5.09 -0.80
N ASP A 14 9.30 4.85 -2.08
CA ASP A 14 8.00 4.49 -2.60
C ASP A 14 8.06 3.11 -3.28
N ASP A 15 6.95 2.38 -3.27
CA ASP A 15 6.81 1.09 -3.95
C ASP A 15 6.06 1.25 -5.28
N TRP A 16 6.79 1.12 -6.39
CA TRP A 16 6.23 1.36 -7.73
C TRP A 16 5.44 0.17 -8.32
N HIS A 17 5.31 -0.96 -7.58
CA HIS A 17 4.53 -2.12 -8.05
C HIS A 17 4.03 -2.97 -6.88
N LEU A 18 2.81 -2.70 -6.39
CA LEU A 18 2.27 -3.37 -5.21
C LEU A 18 0.90 -4.03 -5.43
N HIS A 19 0.74 -5.24 -4.89
CA HIS A 19 -0.50 -6.00 -4.86
C HIS A 19 -0.98 -6.17 -3.42
N ILE A 20 -1.92 -5.32 -2.98
CA ILE A 20 -2.47 -5.39 -1.60
C ILE A 20 -3.75 -6.23 -1.48
N ARG A 21 -4.26 -6.78 -2.59
CA ARG A 21 -5.49 -7.60 -2.64
C ARG A 21 -6.71 -6.81 -2.08
N ASP A 22 -7.70 -7.50 -1.52
CA ASP A 22 -8.90 -6.89 -0.95
C ASP A 22 -9.36 -7.65 0.30
N GLY A 23 -10.34 -7.11 1.02
CA GLY A 23 -10.89 -7.74 2.22
C GLY A 23 -9.86 -7.87 3.35
N ASP A 24 -9.84 -9.00 4.04
CA ASP A 24 -8.98 -9.19 5.21
C ASP A 24 -7.49 -9.20 4.87
N VAL A 25 -7.11 -9.75 3.71
CA VAL A 25 -5.71 -9.78 3.25
C VAL A 25 -5.15 -8.35 3.07
N MET A 26 -5.99 -7.39 2.70
CA MET A 26 -5.57 -5.99 2.56
C MET A 26 -5.03 -5.43 3.88
N LYS A 27 -5.62 -5.81 5.01
CA LYS A 27 -5.24 -5.26 6.31
C LYS A 27 -3.80 -5.63 6.65
N ASP A 28 -3.45 -6.91 6.49
CA ASP A 28 -2.12 -7.41 6.83
C ASP A 28 -1.05 -6.75 5.96
N VAL A 29 -1.29 -6.63 4.65
CA VAL A 29 -0.32 -6.04 3.71
C VAL A 29 -0.16 -4.54 3.93
N LEU A 30 -1.25 -3.80 4.16
CA LEU A 30 -1.19 -2.34 4.32
C LEU A 30 -0.33 -1.92 5.51
N ALA A 31 -0.40 -2.64 6.63
CA ALA A 31 0.39 -2.33 7.81
C ALA A 31 1.91 -2.43 7.53
N ASP A 32 2.32 -3.49 6.84
CA ASP A 32 3.73 -3.69 6.46
C ASP A 32 4.19 -2.68 5.41
N THR A 33 3.37 -2.39 4.40
CA THR A 33 3.68 -1.40 3.36
C THR A 33 3.85 -0.01 3.97
N ALA A 34 2.89 0.45 4.77
CA ALA A 34 2.90 1.79 5.33
C ALA A 34 4.02 2.03 6.35
N ARG A 35 4.57 0.96 6.94
CA ARG A 35 5.76 1.03 7.81
C ARG A 35 7.02 1.39 7.02
N GLN A 36 7.12 1.00 5.75
CA GLN A 36 8.33 1.14 4.95
C GLN A 36 8.25 2.25 3.91
N PHE A 37 7.12 2.37 3.23
CA PHE A 37 6.97 3.22 2.04
C PHE A 37 6.06 4.42 2.32
N ALA A 38 6.39 5.56 1.71
CA ALA A 38 5.52 6.74 1.76
C ALA A 38 4.32 6.58 0.82
N ARG A 39 4.53 6.01 -0.37
CA ARG A 39 3.50 5.84 -1.40
C ARG A 39 3.68 4.50 -2.10
N ALA A 40 2.62 4.02 -2.76
CA ALA A 40 2.75 2.87 -3.65
C ALA A 40 1.81 2.95 -4.87
N ILE A 41 2.26 2.45 -6.02
CA ILE A 41 1.39 2.15 -7.15
C ILE A 41 0.66 0.84 -6.87
N ILE A 42 -0.67 0.94 -6.75
CA ILE A 42 -1.55 -0.19 -6.47
C ILE A 42 -2.02 -0.80 -7.78
N MET A 43 -1.70 -2.08 -7.96
CA MET A 43 -2.03 -2.84 -9.16
C MET A 43 -3.53 -3.21 -9.21
N PRO A 44 -4.14 -3.28 -10.41
CA PRO A 44 -5.60 -3.29 -10.58
C PRO A 44 -6.20 -4.70 -10.78
N ASN A 45 -5.39 -5.75 -10.72
CA ASN A 45 -5.75 -7.14 -11.04
C ASN A 45 -6.51 -7.86 -9.91
N LEU A 46 -7.53 -7.21 -9.35
CA LEU A 46 -8.52 -7.85 -8.49
C LEU A 46 -9.41 -8.82 -9.31
N LYS A 47 -10.33 -9.50 -8.62
CA LYS A 47 -11.35 -10.35 -9.25
C LYS A 47 -12.74 -9.85 -8.83
N PRO A 48 -13.48 -9.13 -9.69
CA PRO A 48 -13.11 -8.69 -11.05
C PRO A 48 -12.02 -7.60 -11.06
N PRO A 49 -11.31 -7.39 -12.19
CA PRO A 49 -10.27 -6.37 -12.29
C PRO A 49 -10.85 -4.96 -12.21
N VAL A 50 -10.02 -4.01 -11.75
CA VAL A 50 -10.36 -2.59 -11.65
C VAL A 50 -10.17 -1.93 -13.02
N THR A 51 -11.24 -1.84 -13.80
CA THR A 51 -11.20 -1.33 -15.20
C THR A 51 -11.84 0.04 -15.39
N THR A 52 -12.47 0.59 -14.36
CA THR A 52 -13.15 1.90 -14.42
C THR A 52 -12.70 2.83 -13.32
N VAL A 53 -12.84 4.14 -13.55
CA VAL A 53 -12.54 5.17 -12.55
C VAL A 53 -13.36 4.97 -11.28
N ASP A 54 -14.62 4.56 -11.39
CA ASP A 54 -15.49 4.33 -10.23
C ASP A 54 -15.06 3.11 -9.41
N LEU A 55 -14.61 2.03 -10.07
CA LEU A 55 -14.00 0.90 -9.38
C LEU A 55 -12.71 1.31 -8.65
N ALA A 56 -11.86 2.14 -9.28
CA ALA A 56 -10.64 2.63 -8.66
C ALA A 56 -10.93 3.54 -7.45
N LYS A 57 -11.94 4.43 -7.54
CA LYS A 57 -12.40 5.25 -6.41
C LYS A 57 -12.92 4.39 -5.26
N ALA A 58 -13.76 3.40 -5.56
CA ALA A 58 -14.31 2.49 -4.55
C ALA A 58 -13.20 1.68 -3.87
N TYR A 59 -12.22 1.20 -4.64
CA TYR A 59 -11.07 0.47 -4.10
C TYR A 59 -10.19 1.38 -3.23
N ARG A 60 -9.88 2.59 -3.69
CA ARG A 60 -9.16 3.59 -2.89
C ARG A 60 -9.88 3.91 -1.58
N ALA A 61 -11.20 4.03 -1.59
CA ALA A 61 -11.98 4.27 -0.38
C ALA A 61 -11.84 3.13 0.64
N ARG A 62 -11.87 1.86 0.19
CA ARG A 62 -11.60 0.70 1.07
C ARG A 62 -10.20 0.75 1.68
N ILE A 63 -9.18 1.10 0.87
CA ILE A 63 -7.80 1.26 1.35
C ILE A 63 -7.74 2.34 2.43
N GLN A 64 -8.32 3.52 2.17
CA GLN A 64 -8.33 4.65 3.11
C GLN A 64 -9.07 4.33 4.42
N LEU A 65 -10.17 3.58 4.35
CA LEU A 65 -10.89 3.12 5.54
C LEU A 65 -10.02 2.20 6.41
N ASN A 66 -9.30 1.26 5.80
CA ASN A 66 -8.38 0.38 6.52
C ASN A 66 -7.21 1.16 7.13
N LEU A 67 -6.58 2.08 6.37
CA LEU A 67 -5.52 2.95 6.89
C LEU A 67 -6.00 3.76 8.10
N LYS A 68 -7.20 4.36 8.01
CA LYS A 68 -7.80 5.11 9.12
C LYS A 68 -8.06 4.24 10.33
N ALA A 69 -8.59 3.02 10.15
CA ALA A 69 -8.83 2.07 11.23
C ALA A 69 -7.53 1.67 11.95
N MET A 70 -6.40 1.68 11.25
CA MET A 70 -5.07 1.41 11.79
C MET A 70 -4.36 2.64 12.37
N GLY A 71 -4.98 3.83 12.30
CA GLY A 71 -4.34 5.08 12.72
C GLY A 71 -3.21 5.56 11.78
N ILE A 72 -3.17 5.06 10.54
CA ILE A 72 -2.14 5.39 9.55
C ILE A 72 -2.64 6.54 8.67
N SER A 73 -1.90 7.65 8.64
CA SER A 73 -2.24 8.85 7.86
C SER A 73 -1.17 9.27 6.84
N SER A 74 0.03 8.70 6.90
CA SER A 74 1.18 9.10 6.07
C SER A 74 1.27 8.37 4.72
N PHE A 75 0.65 7.19 4.59
CA PHE A 75 0.74 6.39 3.37
C PHE A 75 -0.22 6.86 2.27
N THR A 76 0.29 7.00 1.04
CA THR A 76 -0.53 7.41 -0.13
C THR A 76 -0.63 6.28 -1.18
N PRO A 77 -1.82 5.70 -1.40
CA PRO A 77 -2.05 4.77 -2.50
C PRO A 77 -2.25 5.53 -3.83
N LEU A 78 -1.50 5.14 -4.86
CA LEU A 78 -1.61 5.64 -6.23
C LEU A 78 -2.31 4.58 -7.09
N MET A 79 -3.52 4.89 -7.55
CA MET A 79 -4.39 3.90 -8.21
C MET A 79 -4.09 3.76 -9.69
N THR A 80 -4.25 2.55 -10.21
CA THR A 80 -4.16 2.24 -11.65
C THR A 80 -5.46 1.61 -12.14
N LEU A 81 -5.61 1.54 -13.47
CA LEU A 81 -6.66 0.78 -14.15
C LEU A 81 -5.99 -0.36 -14.91
N TYR A 82 -6.67 -1.50 -15.00
CA TYR A 82 -6.24 -2.64 -15.81
C TYR A 82 -6.35 -2.32 -17.30
#